data_AF-A0A1Q6DNC7-F1
#
_entry.id   AF-A0A1Q6DNC7-F1
#
_cell.length_a   1.000
_cell.length_b   1.000
_cell.length_c   1.000
_cell.angle_alpha   90.00
_cell.angle_beta   90.00
_cell.angle_gamma   90.00
#
_symmetry.space_group_name_H-M   'P 1'
#
loop_
_entity.id
_entity.type
_entity.pdbx_description
1 polymer ?
#
loop_
_entity_poly.entity_id
_entity_poly.type
_entity_poly.pdbx_seq_one_letter_code
_entity_poly.pdbx_strand_id
1 'polypeptide(L)'
;MPQGGIWQFVAADGKYFSQRQETLNFTLPEEKRTIETAVPTKKERIPVTKIFWKSDYSVNSQYIDHQHQKLLGIVNDFNEALAAGKGEKIAYSLLNRLVQYAEEHFRDEEKLMRMARYPTDELDRHIKEHEKLTEEIFQHTENWSSYRAESLPRIGEFLKKWLLDHILTSDKKYAQYVVHIDNKYLSVK
;
A
#
# COMPACT_ATOMS: atom_id res chain seq x y z
N MET A 1 -4.41 29.65 8.27
CA MET A 1 -4.22 29.10 6.91
C MET A 1 -4.03 27.59 7.05
N PRO A 2 -4.87 26.73 6.47
CA PRO A 2 -4.58 25.30 6.45
C PRO A 2 -3.95 24.92 5.10
N GLN A 3 -2.74 24.36 5.14
CA GLN A 3 -2.02 23.81 3.99
C GLN A 3 -2.05 22.27 4.07
N GLY A 4 -3.22 21.69 3.78
CA GLY A 4 -3.39 20.25 3.58
C GLY A 4 -3.98 20.03 2.20
N GLY A 5 -3.16 19.54 1.27
CA GLY A 5 -3.61 19.17 -0.07
C GLY A 5 -4.55 17.96 0.00
N ILE A 6 -5.85 18.24 -0.10
CA ILE A 6 -6.88 17.22 -0.32
C ILE A 6 -6.85 16.92 -1.81
N TRP A 7 -6.37 15.74 -2.19
CA TRP A 7 -6.59 15.23 -3.53
C TRP A 7 -8.09 15.11 -3.76
N GLN A 8 -8.63 15.93 -4.67
CA GLN A 8 -9.98 15.82 -5.19
C GLN A 8 -9.88 15.12 -6.54
N PHE A 9 -10.19 13.82 -6.58
CA PHE A 9 -10.20 13.03 -7.81
C PHE A 9 -11.55 13.13 -8.54
N VAL A 10 -11.49 13.23 -9.86
CA VAL A 10 -12.63 13.14 -10.78
C VAL A 10 -12.63 11.74 -11.38
N ALA A 11 -13.64 10.92 -11.06
CA ALA A 11 -13.91 9.68 -11.76
C ALA A 11 -14.61 9.96 -13.11
N ALA A 12 -14.39 9.09 -14.11
CA ALA A 12 -14.93 9.22 -15.47
C ALA A 12 -16.48 9.14 -15.55
N ASP A 13 -17.17 8.87 -14.43
CA ASP A 13 -18.62 8.79 -14.33
C ASP A 13 -19.27 10.02 -13.65
N GLY A 14 -18.48 11.04 -13.31
CA GLY A 14 -18.97 12.32 -12.79
C GLY A 14 -19.49 12.29 -11.35
N LYS A 15 -19.22 11.23 -10.58
CA LYS A 15 -19.55 11.18 -9.15
C LYS A 15 -18.40 11.73 -8.32
N TYR A 16 -18.58 12.96 -7.82
CA TYR A 16 -17.63 13.61 -6.91
C TYR A 16 -17.52 12.85 -5.58
N PHE A 17 -16.28 12.53 -5.18
CA PHE A 17 -15.93 12.16 -3.80
C PHE A 17 -16.01 13.41 -2.91
N SER A 18 -17.19 13.65 -2.35
CA SER A 18 -17.43 14.73 -1.39
C SER A 18 -17.98 14.12 -0.09
N GLN A 19 -17.05 13.70 0.78
CA GLN A 19 -17.04 13.96 2.23
C GLN A 19 -16.11 12.95 2.92
N ARG A 20 -14.94 13.42 3.37
CA ARG A 20 -14.25 12.82 4.51
C ARG A 20 -14.95 13.33 5.77
N GLN A 21 -15.38 12.43 6.65
CA GLN A 21 -15.21 12.63 8.09
C GLN A 21 -14.85 11.29 8.74
N GLU A 22 -13.87 11.38 9.64
CA GLU A 22 -13.35 10.33 10.52
C GLU A 22 -12.49 9.26 9.84
N THR A 23 -11.46 8.82 10.56
CA THR A 23 -10.57 7.72 10.20
C THR A 23 -11.34 6.62 9.48
N LEU A 24 -10.88 6.17 8.31
CA LEU A 24 -11.50 5.07 7.57
C LEU A 24 -11.47 3.78 8.40
N ASN A 25 -12.43 3.66 9.32
CA ASN A 25 -12.73 2.46 10.09
C ASN A 25 -13.66 1.61 9.23
N PHE A 26 -13.05 0.95 8.25
CA PHE A 26 -13.74 -0.04 7.43
C PHE A 26 -14.19 -1.20 8.33
N THR A 27 -15.48 -1.21 8.63
CA THR A 27 -16.13 -2.31 9.33
C THR A 27 -16.57 -3.32 8.28
N LEU A 28 -16.29 -4.61 8.51
CA LEU A 28 -16.77 -5.67 7.63
C LEU A 28 -18.29 -5.55 7.45
N PRO A 29 -18.84 -5.74 6.23
CA PRO A 29 -20.28 -5.79 6.03
C PRO A 29 -20.89 -6.89 6.92
N GLU A 30 -21.89 -6.53 7.74
CA GLU A 30 -22.67 -7.52 8.49
C GLU A 30 -23.60 -8.28 7.52
N GLU A 31 -23.10 -9.33 6.88
CA GLU A 31 -23.96 -10.34 6.28
C GLU A 31 -23.63 -11.72 6.85
N LYS A 32 -24.68 -12.35 7.37
CA LYS A 32 -24.68 -13.64 8.08
C LYS A 32 -24.22 -14.75 7.13
N ARG A 33 -22.93 -15.04 7.12
CA ARG A 33 -22.42 -16.34 6.65
C ARG A 33 -22.31 -17.29 7.82
N THR A 34 -23.36 -18.08 8.05
CA THR A 34 -23.22 -19.35 8.79
C THR A 34 -22.46 -20.30 7.88
N ILE A 35 -21.13 -20.28 7.98
CA ILE A 35 -20.31 -21.29 7.31
C ILE A 35 -20.14 -22.42 8.30
N GLU A 36 -20.83 -23.52 8.03
CA GLU A 36 -20.64 -24.80 8.69
C GLU A 36 -19.15 -25.15 8.62
N THR A 37 -18.55 -25.36 9.79
CA THR A 37 -17.13 -25.59 9.98
C THR A 37 -16.72 -26.93 9.39
N ALA A 38 -16.43 -26.98 8.09
CA ALA A 38 -15.61 -28.02 7.52
C ALA A 38 -14.14 -27.55 7.55
N VAL A 39 -13.50 -27.69 8.72
CA VAL A 39 -12.05 -27.56 8.85
C VAL A 39 -11.42 -28.73 8.09
N PRO A 40 -10.63 -28.52 7.03
CA PRO A 40 -9.90 -29.61 6.39
C PRO A 40 -8.83 -30.11 7.37
N THR A 41 -8.91 -31.38 7.75
CA THR A 41 -8.09 -32.06 8.75
C THR A 41 -6.67 -32.43 8.28
N LYS A 42 -6.01 -31.58 7.48
CA LYS A 42 -4.58 -31.70 7.18
C LYS A 42 -3.96 -30.32 7.06
N LYS A 43 -3.10 -29.96 8.04
CA LYS A 43 -2.27 -28.74 8.07
C LYS A 43 -1.20 -28.80 6.97
N GLU A 44 -1.57 -28.67 5.70
CA GLU A 44 -0.61 -28.22 4.70
C GLU A 44 -0.56 -26.71 4.77
N ARG A 45 0.46 -26.18 5.48
CA ARG A 45 0.77 -24.75 5.46
C ARG A 45 1.10 -24.40 4.02
N ILE A 46 0.32 -23.52 3.39
CA ILE A 46 0.73 -22.93 2.11
C ILE A 46 2.06 -22.21 2.40
N PRO A 47 3.16 -22.53 1.69
CA PRO A 47 4.44 -21.90 1.94
C PRO A 47 4.34 -20.40 1.63
N VAL A 48 4.39 -19.58 2.68
CA VAL A 48 4.45 -18.12 2.53
C VAL A 48 5.87 -17.72 2.18
N THR A 49 6.06 -17.14 1.00
CA THR A 49 7.34 -16.53 0.67
C THR A 49 7.41 -15.15 1.31
N LYS A 50 8.09 -15.05 2.45
CA LYS A 50 8.34 -13.76 3.12
C LYS A 50 9.23 -12.89 2.23
N ILE A 51 8.84 -11.64 2.06
CA ILE A 51 9.60 -10.63 1.35
C ILE A 51 10.59 -10.01 2.34
N PHE A 52 11.88 -10.11 2.03
CA PHE A 52 12.94 -9.52 2.83
C PHE A 52 13.42 -8.23 2.17
N TRP A 53 13.70 -7.21 2.98
CA TRP A 53 14.34 -5.99 2.51
C TRP A 53 15.68 -6.32 1.84
N LYS A 54 15.97 -5.64 0.73
CA LYS A 54 17.25 -5.72 0.02
C LYS A 54 17.77 -4.30 -0.19
N SER A 55 19.10 -4.14 -0.18
CA SER A 55 19.75 -2.86 -0.53
C SER A 55 19.25 -2.30 -1.87
N ASP A 56 18.92 -3.19 -2.80
CA ASP A 56 18.42 -2.85 -4.13
C ASP A 56 17.07 -2.15 -4.10
N TYR A 57 16.35 -2.12 -2.97
CA TYR A 57 15.08 -1.40 -2.80
C TYR A 57 15.28 0.03 -2.29
N SER A 58 16.50 0.41 -1.91
CA SER A 58 16.77 1.74 -1.37
C SER A 58 16.63 2.84 -2.42
N VAL A 59 16.00 3.96 -2.06
CA VAL A 59 15.90 5.16 -2.90
C VAL A 59 16.89 6.25 -2.46
N ASN A 60 17.94 5.88 -1.74
CA ASN A 60 18.91 6.79 -1.12
C ASN A 60 18.26 7.78 -0.15
N SER A 61 17.13 7.42 0.47
CA SER A 61 16.51 8.16 1.56
C SER A 61 16.22 7.21 2.70
N GLN A 62 16.91 7.38 3.83
CA GLN A 62 16.65 6.53 5.01
C GLN A 62 15.19 6.62 5.47
N TYR A 63 14.58 7.80 5.31
CA TYR A 63 13.18 8.03 5.68
C TYR A 63 12.23 7.21 4.80
N ILE A 64 12.35 7.31 3.47
CA ILE A 64 11.50 6.55 2.55
C ILE A 64 11.80 5.04 2.60
N ASP A 65 13.07 4.66 2.72
CA ASP A 65 13.46 3.25 2.88
C ASP A 65 12.80 2.61 4.12
N HIS A 66 12.69 3.36 5.22
CA HIS A 66 11.95 2.91 6.40
C HIS A 66 10.44 2.74 6.14
N GLN A 67 9.85 3.59 5.30
CA GLN A 67 8.45 3.45 4.88
C GLN A 67 8.27 2.22 4.00
N HIS A 68 9.15 1.98 3.01
CA HIS A 68 9.12 0.76 2.19
C HIS A 68 9.23 -0.51 3.03
N GLN A 69 10.13 -0.54 4.03
CA GLN A 69 10.26 -1.68 4.94
C GLN A 69 8.97 -1.95 5.71
N LYS A 70 8.26 -0.90 6.14
CA LYS A 70 6.96 -1.04 6.83
C LYS A 70 5.87 -1.55 5.88
N LEU A 71 5.80 -1.05 4.64
CA LEU A 71 4.88 -1.55 3.61
C LEU A 71 5.11 -3.05 3.35
N LEU A 72 6.36 -3.45 3.15
CA LEU A 72 6.75 -4.86 2.98
C LEU A 72 6.38 -5.69 4.22
N GLY A 73 6.52 -5.13 5.42
CA GLY A 73 6.07 -5.74 6.67
C GLY A 73 4.57 -6.01 6.68
N ILE A 74 3.74 -5.04 6.28
CA ILE A 74 2.28 -5.19 6.23
C ILE A 74 1.89 -6.28 5.21
N VAL A 75 2.53 -6.31 4.02
CA VAL A 75 2.29 -7.35 3.01
C VAL A 75 2.69 -8.73 3.52
N ASN A 76 3.80 -8.84 4.27
CA ASN A 76 4.21 -10.08 4.90
C ASN A 76 3.20 -10.55 5.95
N ASP A 77 2.73 -9.65 6.81
CA ASP A 77 1.73 -9.94 7.84
C ASP A 77 0.41 -10.41 7.19
N PHE A 78 0.02 -9.79 6.07
CA PHE A 78 -1.15 -10.19 5.29
C PHE A 78 -1.01 -11.64 4.79
N ASN A 79 0.11 -11.96 4.14
CA ASN A 79 0.36 -13.30 3.63
C ASN A 79 0.46 -14.36 4.74
N GLU A 80 1.06 -14.02 5.88
CA GLU A 80 1.13 -14.89 7.04
C GLU A 80 -0.27 -15.15 7.65
N ALA A 81 -1.11 -14.11 7.75
CA ALA A 81 -2.48 -14.27 8.22
C ALA A 81 -3.27 -15.25 7.33
N LEU A 82 -3.15 -15.12 6.01
CA LEU A 82 -3.80 -16.03 5.06
C LEU A 82 -3.33 -17.48 5.23
N ALA A 83 -2.02 -17.73 5.30
CA ALA A 83 -1.50 -19.09 5.41
C ALA A 83 -1.73 -19.74 6.78
N ALA A 84 -1.86 -18.93 7.83
CA ALA A 84 -2.22 -19.42 9.15
C ALA A 84 -3.73 -19.74 9.27
N GLY A 85 -4.52 -19.48 8.23
CA GLY A 85 -5.99 -19.56 8.30
C GLY A 85 -6.56 -18.57 9.33
N LYS A 86 -5.79 -17.54 9.70
CA LYS A 86 -6.26 -16.47 10.58
C LYS A 86 -7.34 -15.72 9.79
N GLY A 87 -8.53 -15.66 10.39
CA GLY A 87 -9.77 -15.39 9.67
C GLY A 87 -9.74 -14.11 8.82
N GLU A 88 -10.61 -14.11 7.81
CA GLU A 88 -10.89 -13.04 6.84
C GLU A 88 -10.82 -11.62 7.42
N LYS A 89 -11.27 -11.44 8.67
CA LYS A 89 -11.23 -10.15 9.39
C LYS A 89 -9.82 -9.59 9.56
N ILE A 90 -8.84 -10.43 9.89
CA ILE A 90 -7.44 -10.00 10.11
C ILE A 90 -6.82 -9.60 8.78
N ALA A 91 -7.01 -10.40 7.74
CA ALA A 91 -6.49 -10.08 6.41
C ALA A 91 -7.13 -8.80 5.85
N TYR A 92 -8.43 -8.58 6.07
CA TYR A 92 -9.10 -7.33 5.71
C TYR A 92 -8.52 -6.12 6.46
N SER A 93 -8.32 -6.24 7.77
CA SER A 93 -7.71 -5.17 8.58
C SER A 93 -6.30 -4.83 8.11
N LEU A 94 -5.49 -5.83 7.73
CA LEU A 94 -4.15 -5.63 7.20
C LEU A 94 -4.19 -4.96 5.82
N LEU A 95 -5.15 -5.32 4.97
CA LEU A 95 -5.34 -4.65 3.68
C LEU A 95 -5.71 -3.17 3.86
N ASN A 96 -6.63 -2.83 4.76
CA ASN A 96 -6.96 -1.43 5.07
C ASN A 96 -5.76 -0.67 5.63
N ARG A 97 -4.98 -1.31 6.50
CA ARG A 97 -3.74 -0.72 7.03
C ARG A 97 -2.73 -0.47 5.90
N LEU A 98 -2.65 -1.34 4.90
CA LEU A 98 -1.79 -1.17 3.75
C LEU A 98 -2.20 0.06 2.92
N VAL A 99 -3.49 0.23 2.65
CA VAL A 99 -4.03 1.42 1.93
C VAL A 99 -3.65 2.70 2.66
N GLN A 100 -3.98 2.80 3.95
CA GLN A 100 -3.69 4.00 4.75
C GLN A 100 -2.20 4.33 4.77
N TYR A 101 -1.34 3.32 4.94
CA TYR A 101 0.09 3.54 5.00
C TYR A 101 0.70 3.87 3.63
N ALA A 102 0.15 3.34 2.54
CA ALA A 102 0.55 3.70 1.18
C ALA A 102 0.22 5.16 0.86
N GLU A 103 -0.98 5.65 1.21
CA GLU A 103 -1.33 7.07 1.01
C GLU A 103 -0.39 8.03 1.77
N GLU A 104 -0.03 7.68 3.01
CA GLU A 104 0.94 8.45 3.79
C GLU A 104 2.32 8.46 3.15
N HIS A 105 2.77 7.29 2.69
CA HIS A 105 4.05 7.11 2.02
C HIS A 105 4.13 7.91 0.72
N PHE A 106 3.15 7.78 -0.17
CA PHE A 106 3.09 8.50 -1.45
C PHE A 106 3.14 10.01 -1.26
N ARG A 107 2.41 10.55 -0.28
CA ARG A 107 2.46 12.00 0.04
C ARG A 107 3.86 12.44 0.45
N ASP A 108 4.52 11.65 1.29
CA ASP A 108 5.84 11.98 1.81
C ASP A 108 6.92 11.88 0.72
N GLU A 109 6.81 10.88 -0.15
CA GLU A 109 7.64 10.68 -1.33
C GLU A 109 7.50 11.82 -2.34
N GLU A 110 6.28 12.20 -2.70
CA GLU A 110 6.04 13.34 -3.60
C GLU A 110 6.61 14.65 -3.03
N LYS A 111 6.49 14.85 -1.71
CA LYS A 111 7.10 15.99 -1.03
C LYS A 111 8.63 15.94 -1.16
N LEU A 112 9.23 14.77 -0.95
CA LEU A 112 10.67 14.58 -1.12
C LEU A 112 11.10 14.86 -2.56
N MET A 113 10.38 14.34 -3.55
CA MET A 113 10.65 14.57 -4.99
C MET A 113 10.60 16.06 -5.34
N ARG A 114 9.62 16.81 -4.81
CA ARG A 114 9.55 18.28 -4.97
C ARG A 114 10.77 18.97 -4.35
N MET A 115 11.17 18.56 -3.13
CA MET A 115 12.36 19.10 -2.48
C MET A 115 13.64 18.76 -3.24
N ALA A 116 13.69 17.59 -3.88
CA ALA A 116 14.79 17.10 -4.72
C ALA A 116 14.91 17.84 -6.05
N ARG A 117 13.94 18.69 -6.41
CA ARG A 117 13.79 19.27 -7.74
C ARG A 117 13.73 18.19 -8.83
N TYR A 118 13.06 17.08 -8.53
CA TYR A 118 12.74 16.07 -9.53
C TYR A 118 11.93 16.71 -10.68
N PRO A 119 12.17 16.35 -11.96
CA PRO A 119 11.52 17.00 -13.10
C PRO A 119 10.00 16.98 -12.95
N THR A 120 9.35 18.13 -13.18
CA THR A 120 7.92 18.30 -12.90
C THR A 120 7.03 17.37 -13.72
N ASP A 121 7.35 17.16 -15.00
CA ASP A 121 6.64 16.24 -15.89
C ASP A 121 6.75 14.78 -15.42
N GLU A 122 7.92 14.40 -14.92
CA GLU A 122 8.16 13.08 -14.34
C GLU A 122 7.48 12.91 -12.97
N LEU A 123 7.45 13.96 -12.15
CA LEU A 123 6.70 14.00 -10.90
C LEU A 123 5.20 13.82 -11.14
N ASP A 124 4.63 14.54 -12.11
CA ASP A 124 3.21 14.45 -12.44
C ASP A 124 2.85 13.05 -12.95
N ARG A 125 3.76 12.39 -13.69
CA ARG A 125 3.59 10.98 -14.08
C ARG A 125 3.58 10.05 -12.87
N HIS A 126 4.52 10.24 -11.93
CA HIS A 126 4.65 9.43 -10.74
C HIS A 126 3.42 9.58 -9.81
N ILE A 127 2.90 10.80 -9.65
CA ILE A 127 1.65 11.05 -8.92
C ILE A 127 0.49 10.27 -9.54
N LYS A 128 0.34 10.29 -10.87
CA LYS A 128 -0.71 9.49 -11.55
C LYS A 128 -0.54 7.98 -11.36
N GLU A 129 0.71 7.51 -11.22
CA GLU A 129 0.97 6.13 -10.85
C GLU A 129 0.47 5.84 -9.42
N HIS A 130 0.74 6.72 -8.44
CA HIS A 130 0.19 6.59 -7.07
C HIS A 130 -1.34 6.57 -7.04
N GLU A 131 -1.98 7.45 -7.81
CA GLU A 131 -3.44 7.50 -7.94
C GLU A 131 -3.99 6.15 -8.41
N LYS A 132 -3.38 5.59 -9.47
CA LYS A 132 -3.78 4.29 -10.02
C LYS A 132 -3.53 3.16 -9.02
N LEU A 133 -2.37 3.16 -8.37
CA LEU A 133 -2.00 2.14 -7.39
C LEU A 133 -2.96 2.14 -6.18
N THR A 134 -3.37 3.32 -5.73
CA THR A 134 -4.37 3.51 -4.66
C THR A 134 -5.74 3.00 -5.08
N GLU A 135 -6.17 3.28 -6.31
CA GLU A 135 -7.42 2.77 -6.87
C GLU A 135 -7.42 1.23 -6.95
N GLU A 136 -6.34 0.63 -7.44
CA GLU A 136 -6.23 -0.84 -7.56
C GLU A 136 -6.34 -1.54 -6.19
N ILE A 137 -5.67 -1.02 -5.15
CA ILE A 137 -5.76 -1.60 -3.81
C ILE A 137 -7.13 -1.34 -3.16
N PHE A 138 -7.75 -0.19 -3.44
CA PHE A 138 -9.10 0.13 -2.98
C PHE A 138 -10.14 -0.83 -3.58
N GLN A 139 -10.05 -1.14 -4.87
CA GLN A 139 -10.92 -2.13 -5.51
C GLN A 139 -10.81 -3.52 -4.84
N HIS A 140 -9.63 -3.90 -4.34
CA HIS A 140 -9.49 -5.12 -3.55
C HIS A 140 -10.17 -5.05 -2.19
N THR A 141 -10.22 -3.86 -1.55
CA THR A 141 -10.97 -3.66 -0.30
C THR A 141 -12.48 -3.71 -0.51
N GLU A 142 -13.00 -3.11 -1.58
CA GLU A 142 -14.44 -3.10 -1.88
C GLU A 142 -14.96 -4.50 -2.26
N ASN A 143 -14.20 -5.22 -3.08
CA ASN A 143 -14.56 -6.56 -3.52
C ASN A 143 -14.29 -7.64 -2.46
N TRP A 144 -13.81 -7.27 -1.28
CA TRP A 144 -13.33 -8.21 -0.27
C TRP A 144 -14.38 -9.28 0.10
N SER A 145 -15.63 -8.86 0.35
CA SER A 145 -16.73 -9.77 0.70
C SER A 145 -17.11 -10.75 -0.42
N SER A 146 -16.77 -10.42 -1.67
CA SER A 146 -17.00 -11.30 -2.83
C SER A 146 -15.94 -12.40 -2.95
N TYR A 147 -14.79 -12.25 -2.29
CA TYR A 147 -13.69 -13.19 -2.41
C TYR A 147 -13.97 -14.49 -1.69
N ARG A 148 -13.68 -15.60 -2.39
CA ARG A 148 -13.60 -16.93 -1.78
C ARG A 148 -12.24 -17.09 -1.11
N ALA A 149 -12.17 -17.89 -0.05
CA ALA A 149 -10.92 -18.16 0.67
C ALA A 149 -9.78 -18.63 -0.26
N GLU A 150 -10.12 -19.44 -1.28
CA GLU A 150 -9.19 -19.92 -2.33
C GLU A 150 -8.61 -18.82 -3.23
N SER A 151 -9.22 -17.63 -3.25
CA SER A 151 -8.78 -16.48 -4.05
C SER A 151 -7.82 -15.57 -3.28
N LEU A 152 -7.80 -15.62 -1.95
CA LEU A 152 -7.00 -14.72 -1.11
C LEU A 152 -5.48 -14.83 -1.36
N PRO A 153 -4.88 -16.01 -1.62
CA PRO A 153 -3.46 -16.10 -1.96
C PRO A 153 -3.09 -15.30 -3.21
N ARG A 154 -4.01 -15.15 -4.18
CA ARG A 154 -3.76 -14.33 -5.39
C ARG A 154 -3.68 -12.84 -5.06
N ILE A 155 -4.41 -12.38 -4.05
CA ILE A 155 -4.32 -11.00 -3.56
C ILE A 155 -2.96 -10.76 -2.93
N GLY A 156 -2.48 -11.72 -2.12
CA GLY A 156 -1.15 -11.65 -1.51
C GLY A 156 -0.02 -11.50 -2.52
N GLU A 157 -0.04 -12.30 -3.59
CA GLU A 157 0.95 -12.19 -4.67
C GLU A 157 0.78 -10.90 -5.48
N PHE A 158 -0.47 -10.45 -5.70
CA PHE A 158 -0.74 -9.15 -6.31
C PHE A 158 -0.08 -8.02 -5.51
N LEU A 159 -0.34 -7.92 -4.19
CA LEU A 159 0.19 -6.85 -3.34
C LEU A 159 1.72 -6.83 -3.32
N LYS A 160 2.34 -8.01 -3.28
CA LYS A 160 3.79 -8.16 -3.38
C LYS A 160 4.33 -7.63 -4.70
N LYS A 161 3.74 -8.05 -5.82
CA LYS A 161 4.16 -7.64 -7.16
C LYS A 161 3.96 -6.14 -7.35
N TRP A 162 2.78 -5.65 -7.00
CA TRP A 162 2.38 -4.25 -7.02
C TRP A 162 3.42 -3.37 -6.30
N LEU A 163 3.79 -3.72 -5.07
CA LEU A 163 4.73 -2.93 -4.27
C LEU A 163 6.16 -3.00 -4.82
N LEU A 164 6.65 -4.20 -5.14
CA LEU A 164 8.03 -4.37 -5.60
C LEU A 164 8.25 -3.78 -6.99
N ASP A 165 7.28 -3.88 -7.89
CA ASP A 165 7.39 -3.29 -9.22
C ASP A 165 7.46 -1.77 -9.14
N HIS A 166 6.62 -1.15 -8.31
CA HIS A 166 6.67 0.30 -8.11
C HIS A 166 8.03 0.76 -7.55
N ILE A 167 8.48 0.15 -6.45
CA ILE A 167 9.79 0.45 -5.82
C ILE A 167 10.94 0.29 -6.82
N LEU A 168 10.98 -0.82 -7.56
CA LEU A 168 12.10 -1.14 -8.43
C LEU A 168 12.09 -0.38 -9.75
N THR A 169 10.97 0.21 -10.15
CA THR A 169 10.84 0.88 -11.46
C THR A 169 10.58 2.36 -11.36
N SER A 170 9.60 2.80 -10.56
CA SER A 170 9.20 4.20 -10.45
C SER A 170 10.04 4.93 -9.42
N ASP A 171 10.17 4.39 -8.21
CA ASP A 171 10.80 5.10 -7.09
C ASP A 171 12.31 5.22 -7.31
N LYS A 172 12.89 4.20 -7.94
CA LYS A 172 14.29 4.21 -8.38
C LYS A 172 14.66 5.37 -9.28
N LYS A 173 13.72 5.94 -10.05
CA LYS A 173 14.02 7.04 -10.98
C LYS A 173 14.42 8.32 -10.25
N TYR A 174 13.81 8.61 -9.11
CA TYR A 174 14.12 9.81 -8.33
C TYR A 174 15.30 9.60 -7.37
N ALA A 175 15.71 8.36 -7.09
CA ALA A 175 16.74 8.05 -6.09
C ALA A 175 18.06 8.83 -6.28
N GLN A 176 18.44 9.12 -7.53
CA GLN A 176 19.64 9.92 -7.86
C GLN A 176 19.50 11.41 -7.48
N TYR A 177 18.28 11.95 -7.49
CA TYR A 177 18.00 13.35 -7.14
C TYR A 177 18.04 13.55 -5.62
N VAL A 178 17.72 12.52 -4.84
CA VAL A 178 17.66 12.58 -3.38
C VAL A 178 19.05 12.58 -2.71
N VAL A 179 20.05 11.92 -3.31
CA VAL A 179 21.45 11.87 -2.81
C VAL A 179 22.00 13.27 -2.47
N HIS A 180 21.50 14.31 -3.15
CA HIS A 180 21.97 15.68 -3.00
C HIS A 180 21.25 16.49 -1.90
N ILE A 181 20.21 15.94 -1.26
CA ILE A 181 19.43 16.62 -0.21
C ILE A 181 19.96 16.30 1.20
N ASP A 182 20.53 15.11 1.40
CA ASP A 182 20.80 14.52 2.71
C ASP A 182 21.86 15.27 3.56
N ASN A 183 22.68 16.15 2.97
CA ASN A 183 23.73 16.84 3.72
C ASN A 183 23.27 18.09 4.50
N LYS A 184 22.02 18.56 4.36
CA LYS A 184 21.59 19.82 5.03
C LYS A 184 20.26 19.77 5.78
N TYR A 185 19.38 18.83 5.46
CA TYR A 185 17.99 18.86 5.95
C TYR A 185 17.63 17.77 6.97
N LEU A 186 18.53 16.82 7.24
CA LEU A 186 18.32 15.76 8.25
C LEU A 186 18.88 16.11 9.64
N SER A 187 19.46 17.29 9.84
CA SER A 187 20.07 17.71 11.11
C SER A 187 19.14 18.47 12.07
N VAL A 188 17.82 18.50 11.81
CA VAL A 188 16.88 19.08 12.77
C VAL A 188 16.40 17.95 13.69
N LYS A 189 17.02 17.92 14.87
CA LYS A 189 16.65 17.11 16.03
C LYS A 189 15.24 17.43 16.53
#